data_AF-A0A9X2P7I3-F1
#
_entry.id   AF-A0A9X2P7I3-F1
#
_cell.length_a   1.000
_cell.length_b   1.000
_cell.length_c   1.000
_cell.angle_alpha   90.00
_cell.angle_beta   90.00
_cell.angle_gamma   90.00
#
_symmetry.space_group_name_H-M   'P 1'
#
loop_
_entity.id
_entity.type
_entity.pdbx_description
1 polymer ?
#
loop_
_entity_poly.entity_id
_entity_poly.type
_entity_poly.pdbx_seq_one_letter_code
_entity_poly.pdbx_strand_id
1 'polypeptide(L)' 'MNLKRIIHFKIGSEQWEMPLGVMLLVGAITLILMLGGAYLGFRFGQSLH' A
#
# COMPACT_ATOMS: atom_id res chain seq x y z
N MET A 1 4.54 -12.60 14.50
CA MET A 1 3.31 -12.09 13.85
C MET A 1 2.61 -13.23 13.16
N ASN A 2 1.29 -13.39 13.30
CA ASN A 2 0.55 -14.44 12.60
C ASN A 2 -0.02 -13.90 11.28
N LEU A 3 0.75 -14.03 10.19
CA LEU A 3 0.41 -13.48 8.87
C LEU A 3 -0.85 -14.13 8.25
N LYS A 4 -1.23 -15.32 8.74
CA LYS A 4 -2.43 -16.03 8.30
C LYS A 4 -3.70 -15.57 9.02
N ARG A 5 -3.59 -14.69 10.01
CA ARG A 5 -4.75 -14.15 10.72
C ARG A 5 -5.66 -13.45 9.73
N ILE A 6 -6.88 -13.95 9.56
CA ILE A 6 -7.90 -13.32 8.70
C ILE A 6 -8.42 -12.08 9.44
N ILE A 7 -8.41 -10.94 8.75
CA ILE A 7 -9.03 -9.71 9.22
C ILE A 7 -10.32 -9.52 8.43
N HIS A 8 -11.38 -9.28 9.19
CA HIS A 8 -12.69 -8.94 8.68
C HIS A 8 -12.89 -7.45 8.91
N PHE A 9 -13.20 -6.70 7.86
CA PHE A 9 -13.51 -5.28 7.96
C PHE A 9 -14.61 -4.94 6.94
N LYS A 10 -15.34 -3.86 7.20
CA LYS A 10 -16.47 -3.47 6.38
C LYS A 10 -16.11 -2.20 5.62
N ILE A 11 -16.20 -2.24 4.29
CA ILE A 11 -16.09 -1.05 3.44
C ILE A 11 -17.46 -0.84 2.79
N GLY A 12 -18.14 0.25 3.15
CA GLY A 12 -19.50 0.52 2.69
C GLY A 12 -20.49 -0.55 3.16
N SER A 13 -21.17 -1.22 2.24
CA SER A 13 -22.10 -2.33 2.52
C SER A 13 -21.45 -3.71 2.49
N GLU A 14 -20.21 -3.83 2.00
CA GLU A 14 -19.56 -5.13 1.79
C GLU A 14 -18.68 -5.53 2.98
N GLN A 15 -18.78 -6.80 3.36
CA GLN A 15 -17.88 -7.41 4.32
C GLN A 15 -16.69 -7.99 3.58
N TRP A 16 -15.51 -7.47 3.88
CA TRP A 16 -14.26 -7.87 3.27
C TRP A 16 -13.47 -8.73 4.25
N GLU A 17 -12.99 -9.86 3.74
CA GLU A 17 -12.19 -10.81 4.51
C GLU A 17 -10.87 -11.01 3.78
N MET A 18 -9.76 -10.66 4.42
CA MET A 18 -8.45 -10.94 3.85
C MET A 18 -7.40 -11.26 4.91
N PRO A 19 -6.37 -12.07 4.56
CA PRO A 19 -5.27 -12.37 5.48
C PRO A 19 -4.46 -11.11 5.82
N LEU A 20 -4.02 -11.00 7.08
CA LEU A 20 -3.15 -9.92 7.56
C LEU A 20 -1.92 -9.72 6.67
N GLY A 21 -1.33 -10.82 6.18
CA GLY A 21 -0.18 -10.78 5.28
C GLY A 21 -0.48 -10.03 3.97
N VAL A 22 -1.69 -10.18 3.42
CA VAL A 22 -2.10 -9.48 2.19
C VAL A 22 -2.30 -7.99 2.47
N MET A 23 -2.95 -7.63 3.58
CA MET A 23 -3.09 -6.23 4.01
C MET A 23 -1.74 -5.53 4.14
N LEU A 24 -0.79 -6.18 4.82
CA LEU A 24 0.57 -5.64 5.01
C LEU A 24 1.32 -5.52 3.68
N LEU A 25 1.19 -6.51 2.80
CA LEU A 25 1.82 -6.48 1.49
C LEU A 25 1.32 -5.30 0.65
N VAL A 26 0.00 -5.12 0.57
CA VAL A 26 -0.61 -4.01 -0.17
C VAL A 26 -0.18 -2.68 0.42
N GLY A 27 -0.25 -2.50 1.74
CA GLY A 27 0.20 -1.29 2.40
C GLY A 27 1.69 -0.98 2.16
N ALA A 28 2.55 -2.01 2.20
CA ALA A 28 3.97 -1.86 1.92
C ALA A 28 4.23 -1.44 0.47
N ILE A 29 3.57 -2.07 -0.50
CA ILE A 29 3.68 -1.71 -1.92
C ILE A 29 3.22 -0.27 -2.15
N THR A 30 2.09 0.13 -1.56
CA THR A 30 1.60 1.51 -1.67
C THR A 30 2.63 2.51 -1.15
N LEU A 31 3.26 2.25 0.00
CA LEU A 31 4.30 3.12 0.53
C LEU A 31 5.54 3.19 -0.38
N ILE A 32 6.00 2.05 -0.90
CA ILE A 32 7.12 2.00 -1.85
C ILE A 32 6.81 2.81 -3.10
N LEU A 33 5.60 2.66 -3.65
CA LEU A 33 5.18 3.39 -4.84
C LEU A 33 5.03 4.89 -4.57
N MET A 34 4.49 5.30 -3.42
CA MET A 34 4.41 6.71 -3.04
C MET A 34 5.79 7.34 -2.89
N LEU A 35 6.69 6.69 -2.16
CA LEU A 35 8.06 7.19 -1.95
C LEU A 35 8.87 7.19 -3.25
N GLY A 36 8.77 6.12 -4.04
CA GLY A 36 9.41 6.01 -5.35
C GLY A 36 8.89 7.08 -6.32
N GLY A 37 7.58 7.27 -6.38
CA GLY A 37 6.95 8.31 -7.20
C GLY A 37 7.36 9.71 -6.78
N ALA A 38 7.40 10.00 -5.47
CA ALA A 38 7.86 11.30 -4.96
C ALA A 38 9.35 11.56 -5.30
N TYR A 39 10.21 10.56 -5.12
CA TYR A 39 11.63 10.66 -5.45
C TYR A 39 11.85 10.87 -6.95
N LEU A 40 11.21 10.06 -7.80
CA LEU A 40 11.29 10.20 -9.25
C LEU A 40 10.71 11.53 -9.72
N GLY A 41 9.57 11.95 -9.18
CA GLY A 41 8.96 13.25 -9.48
C GLY A 41 9.90 14.42 -9.16
N PHE A 42 10.58 14.38 -8.01
CA PHE A 42 11.59 15.37 -7.65
C PHE A 42 12.78 15.37 -8.63
N ARG A 43 13.29 14.19 -8.99
CA ARG A 43 14.42 14.06 -9.94
C ARG A 43 14.08 14.53 -11.36
N PHE A 44 12.88 14.21 -11.85
CA PHE A 44 12.40 14.67 -13.15
C PHE A 44 12.16 16.18 -13.14
N GLY A 45 11.57 16.73 -12.07
CA GLY A 45 11.38 18.18 -11.91
C GLY A 45 12.70 18.95 -11.89
N GLN A 46 13.75 18.40 -11.30
CA GLN A 46 15.09 18.99 -11.31
C GLN A 46 15.81 18.87 -12.67
N SER A 47 15.51 17.85 -13.48
CA SER A 47 16.18 17.65 -14.77
C SER A 47 15.57 18.52 -15.89
N LEU A 48 14.38 19.10 -15.66
CA LEU A 48 13.67 19.95 -16.61
C LEU A 48 13.96 21.46 -16.42
N HIS A 49 14.74 21.82 -15.39
CA HIS A 49 15.19 23.18 -15.07
C HIS A 49 16.68 23.31 -15.39
#